data_AF-A0A7X0NKB4-F1
#
_entry.id   AF-A0A7X0NKB4-F1
#
_cell.length_a   1.000
_cell.length_b   1.000
_cell.length_c   1.000
_cell.angle_alpha   90.00
_cell.angle_beta   90.00
_cell.angle_gamma   90.00
#
_symmetry.space_group_name_H-M   'P 1'
#
loop_
_entity.id
_entity.type
_entity.pdbx_description
1 polymer ?
#
loop_
_entity_poly.entity_id
_entity_poly.type
_entity_poly.pdbx_seq_one_letter_code
_entity_poly.pdbx_strand_id
1 'polypeptide(L)'
;MQNVSANSVFLKGFRYMFWIWLVLLTLVFLLSVSLRAEVSIEITNLAFAYIGIVVTSLFLSFITAYFIVKKAIDSGEISDSNIFTKGGKLSLNIFSQKLK
;
A
#
# COMPACT_ATOMS: atom_id res chain seq x y z
N MET A 1 -13.41 -6.88 -24.14
CA MET A 1 -13.16 -6.37 -22.77
C MET A 1 -11.77 -6.81 -22.35
N GLN A 2 -10.88 -5.90 -21.93
CA GLN A 2 -9.63 -6.32 -21.28
C GLN A 2 -10.01 -7.11 -20.03
N ASN A 3 -9.55 -8.36 -19.92
CA ASN A 3 -9.75 -9.17 -18.72
C ASN A 3 -8.92 -8.56 -17.58
N VAL A 4 -9.53 -7.63 -16.84
CA VAL A 4 -8.95 -7.00 -15.65
C VAL A 4 -8.97 -8.04 -14.53
N SER A 5 -7.81 -8.57 -14.16
CA SER A 5 -7.70 -9.55 -13.07
C SER A 5 -7.67 -8.88 -11.70
N ALA A 6 -8.13 -9.58 -10.66
CA ALA A 6 -8.10 -9.10 -9.28
C ALA A 6 -6.71 -8.62 -8.84
N ASN A 7 -5.65 -9.29 -9.28
CA ASN A 7 -4.27 -8.95 -8.91
C ASN A 7 -3.83 -7.62 -9.52
N SER A 8 -4.28 -7.35 -10.75
CA SER A 8 -3.98 -6.08 -11.42
C SER A 8 -4.69 -4.91 -10.74
N VAL A 9 -5.94 -5.11 -10.32
CA VAL A 9 -6.73 -4.12 -9.55
C VAL A 9 -6.11 -3.91 -8.17
N PHE A 10 -5.74 -4.99 -7.49
CA PHE A 10 -5.08 -4.95 -6.19
C PHE A 10 -3.77 -4.16 -6.24
N LEU A 11 -2.86 -4.47 -7.18
CA LEU A 11 -1.57 -3.77 -7.28
C LEU A 11 -1.75 -2.30 -7.62
N LYS A 12 -2.70 -1.98 -8.51
CA LYS A 12 -3.02 -0.60 -8.88
C LYS A 12 -3.61 0.15 -7.69
N GLY A 13 -4.57 -0.44 -6.99
CA GLY A 13 -5.17 0.10 -5.77
C GLY A 13 -4.16 0.29 -4.65
N PHE A 14 -3.32 -0.71 -4.39
CA PHE A 14 -2.24 -0.67 -3.42
C PHE A 14 -1.28 0.49 -3.67
N ARG A 15 -0.85 0.66 -4.93
CA ARG A 15 0.04 1.77 -5.31
C ARG A 15 -0.59 3.13 -5.04
N TYR A 16 -1.85 3.34 -5.42
CA TYR A 16 -2.52 4.64 -5.19
C TYR A 16 -2.76 4.89 -3.71
N MET A 17 -3.24 3.88 -2.97
CA MET A 17 -3.47 4.00 -1.53
C MET A 17 -2.17 4.25 -0.78
N PHE A 18 -1.05 3.67 -1.21
CA PHE A 18 0.28 3.93 -0.62
C PHE A 18 0.63 5.41 -0.66
N TRP A 19 0.52 6.05 -1.82
CA TRP A 19 0.81 7.47 -1.93
C TRP A 19 -0.16 8.33 -1.12
N ILE A 20 -1.46 7.99 -1.11
CA ILE A 20 -2.46 8.70 -0.31
C ILE A 20 -2.12 8.65 1.18
N TRP A 21 -1.89 7.43 1.72
CA TRP A 21 -1.56 7.26 3.13
C TRP A 21 -0.21 7.86 3.49
N LEU A 22 0.79 7.77 2.61
CA LEU A 22 2.10 8.37 2.84
C LEU A 22 2.01 9.88 2.97
N VAL A 23 1.31 10.54 2.04
CA VAL A 23 1.12 12.00 2.06
C VAL A 23 0.33 12.40 3.31
N LEU A 24 -0.79 11.74 3.60
CA LEU A 24 -1.62 12.06 4.76
C LEU A 24 -0.86 11.91 6.09
N LEU A 25 -0.18 10.78 6.30
CA LEU A 25 0.57 10.53 7.52
C LEU A 25 1.77 11.47 7.66
N THR A 26 2.43 11.82 6.54
CA THR A 26 3.51 12.82 6.56
C THR A 26 2.98 14.20 6.95
N LEU A 27 1.84 14.62 6.41
CA LEU A 27 1.22 15.90 6.78
C LEU A 27 0.81 15.92 8.25
N VAL A 28 0.17 14.86 8.74
CA VAL A 28 -0.20 14.72 10.16
C VAL A 28 1.02 14.77 11.07
N PHE A 29 2.12 14.11 10.68
CA PHE A 29 3.37 14.14 11.41
C PHE A 29 3.98 15.54 11.46
N LEU A 30 4.09 16.22 10.32
CA LEU A 30 4.63 17.59 10.24
C LEU A 30 3.81 18.55 11.09
N LEU A 31 2.47 18.49 11.03
CA LEU A 31 1.58 19.28 11.87
C LEU A 31 1.80 18.98 13.36
N SER A 32 1.93 17.69 13.71
CA SER A 32 2.16 17.27 15.11
C SER A 32 3.49 17.77 15.65
N VAL A 33 4.54 17.76 14.82
CA VAL A 33 5.86 18.30 15.15
C VAL A 33 5.79 19.82 15.30
N SER A 34 5.17 20.53 14.35
CA SER A 34 5.05 22.00 14.38
C SER A 34 4.28 22.51 15.61
N LEU A 35 3.28 21.75 16.10
CA LEU A 35 2.51 22.13 17.27
C LEU A 35 3.21 21.82 18.61
N ARG A 36 4.23 20.96 18.64
CA ARG A 36 4.86 20.46 19.88
C ARG A 36 6.34 20.80 20.02
N ALA A 37 6.94 21.47 19.03
CA ALA A 37 8.37 21.78 19.04
C ALA A 37 8.71 22.93 19.99
N GLU A 38 8.70 22.67 21.30
CA GLU A 38 9.34 23.54 22.31
C GLU A 38 10.83 23.20 22.48
N VAL A 39 11.27 22.04 22.00
CA VAL A 39 12.65 21.52 22.14
C VAL A 39 13.19 21.08 20.78
N SER A 40 14.51 21.22 20.58
CA SER A 40 15.21 20.72 19.39
C SER A 40 15.02 19.22 19.22
N ILE A 41 14.43 18.81 18.09
CA ILE A 41 14.24 17.40 17.74
C ILE A 41 15.53 16.88 17.11
N GLU A 42 16.05 15.77 17.65
CA GLU A 42 17.18 15.07 17.05
C GLU A 42 16.80 14.50 15.67
N ILE A 43 17.69 14.70 14.69
CA ILE A 43 17.51 14.23 13.30
C ILE A 43 17.26 12.71 13.25
N THR A 44 17.91 11.95 14.13
CA THR A 44 17.74 10.49 14.24
C THR A 44 16.30 10.11 14.59
N ASN A 45 15.67 10.83 15.52
CA ASN A 45 14.27 10.58 15.92
C ASN A 45 13.29 10.94 14.80
N LEU A 46 13.61 12.00 14.03
CA LEU A 46 12.84 12.38 12.84
C LEU A 46 12.91 11.27 11.77
N ALA A 47 14.10 10.70 11.54
CA ALA A 47 14.30 9.62 10.59
C ALA A 47 13.55 8.34 11.00
N PHE A 48 13.62 7.95 12.28
CA PHE A 48 12.87 6.81 12.81
C PHE A 48 11.35 7.02 12.68
N ALA A 49 10.86 8.21 12.98
CA ALA A 49 9.44 8.54 12.79
C ALA A 49 9.02 8.41 11.32
N TYR A 50 9.84 8.90 10.39
CA TYR A 50 9.55 8.79 8.97
C TYR A 50 9.56 7.33 8.46
N ILE A 51 10.48 6.49 8.94
CA ILE A 51 10.44 5.05 8.65
C ILE A 51 9.14 4.42 9.16
N GLY A 52 8.72 4.79 10.37
CA GLY A 52 7.43 4.36 10.94
C GLY A 52 6.23 4.76 10.08
N ILE A 53 6.26 5.98 9.52
CA ILE A 53 5.24 6.46 8.58
C ILE A 53 5.20 5.59 7.32
N VAL A 54 6.36 5.34 6.69
CA VAL A 54 6.43 4.51 5.46
C VAL A 54 5.89 3.10 5.70
N VAL A 55 6.28 2.45 6.80
CA VAL A 55 5.81 1.11 7.17
C VAL A 55 4.30 1.10 7.42
N THR A 56 3.80 2.12 8.13
CA THR A 56 2.36 2.26 8.41
C THR A 56 1.56 2.48 7.13
N SER A 57 2.06 3.31 6.21
CA SER A 57 1.43 3.52 4.91
C SER A 57 1.36 2.23 4.09
N LEU A 58 2.44 1.44 4.05
CA LEU A 58 2.43 0.13 3.37
C LEU A 58 1.35 -0.79 3.94
N PHE A 59 1.24 -0.87 5.27
CA PHE A 59 0.26 -1.72 5.94
C PHE A 59 -1.19 -1.28 5.66
N LEU A 60 -1.49 0.01 5.84
CA LEU A 60 -2.83 0.56 5.60
C LEU A 60 -3.24 0.40 4.13
N SER A 61 -2.33 0.61 3.20
CA SER A 61 -2.60 0.42 1.77
C SER A 61 -2.88 -1.01 1.41
N PHE A 62 -2.12 -1.95 1.99
CA PHE A 62 -2.33 -3.37 1.77
C PHE A 62 -3.75 -3.76 2.21
N ILE A 63 -4.11 -3.40 3.44
CA ILE A 63 -5.43 -3.68 4.01
C ILE A 63 -6.54 -3.04 3.16
N THR A 64 -6.40 -1.77 2.84
CA THR A 64 -7.41 -1.01 2.09
C THR A 64 -7.63 -1.63 0.70
N ALA A 65 -6.55 -1.88 -0.04
CA ALA A 65 -6.63 -2.48 -1.36
C ALA A 65 -7.18 -3.91 -1.31
N TYR A 66 -6.79 -4.70 -0.30
CA TYR A 66 -7.27 -6.07 -0.12
C TYR A 66 -8.79 -6.11 0.12
N PHE A 67 -9.31 -5.31 1.05
CA PHE A 67 -10.74 -5.29 1.35
C PHE A 67 -11.59 -4.74 0.21
N ILE A 68 -11.10 -3.71 -0.51
CA ILE A 68 -11.80 -3.18 -1.69
C ILE A 68 -11.92 -4.25 -2.78
N VAL A 69 -10.81 -4.92 -3.11
CA VAL A 69 -10.81 -5.97 -4.14
C VAL A 69 -11.66 -7.16 -3.72
N LYS A 70 -11.60 -7.57 -2.45
CA LYS A 70 -12.42 -8.65 -1.93
C LYS A 70 -13.91 -8.34 -2.05
N LYS A 71 -14.32 -7.13 -1.67
CA LYS A 71 -15.71 -6.68 -1.81
C LYS A 71 -16.17 -6.62 -3.27
N ALA A 72 -15.28 -6.26 -4.20
CA ALA A 72 -15.57 -6.23 -5.64
C ALA A 72 -15.67 -7.64 -6.27
N ILE A 73 -14.96 -8.63 -5.71
CA ILE A 73 -15.15 -10.04 -6.07
C ILE A 73 -16.52 -10.52 -5.56
N ASP A 74 -16.85 -10.21 -4.30
CA ASP A 74 -18.12 -10.62 -3.69
C ASP A 74 -19.34 -9.99 -4.41
N SER A 75 -19.20 -8.79 -5.00
CA SER A 75 -20.24 -8.14 -5.81
C SER A 75 -20.33 -8.64 -7.25
N GLY A 76 -19.42 -9.52 -7.68
CA GLY A 76 -19.36 -10.03 -9.06
C GLY A 76 -18.81 -9.02 -10.07
N GLU A 77 -18.26 -7.88 -9.62
CA GLU A 77 -17.61 -6.89 -10.49
C GLU A 77 -16.26 -7.39 -11.04
N ILE A 78 -15.61 -8.32 -10.34
CA ILE A 78 -14.34 -8.93 -10.73
C ILE A 78 -14.52 -10.45 -10.83
N SER A 79 -14.19 -11.02 -11.98
CA SER A 79 -14.39 -12.44 -12.29
C SER A 79 -13.32 -13.38 -11.70
N ASP A 80 -12.23 -12.84 -11.17
CA ASP A 80 -11.09 -13.62 -10.66
C ASP A 80 -11.11 -13.63 -9.12
N SER A 81 -11.27 -14.81 -8.53
CA SER A 81 -11.34 -14.98 -7.07
C SER A 81 -9.96 -15.02 -6.39
N ASN A 82 -8.88 -15.18 -7.16
CA ASN A 82 -7.55 -15.41 -6.64
C ASN A 82 -6.68 -14.15 -6.67
N ILE A 83 -6.78 -13.31 -5.62
CA ILE A 83 -6.08 -12.01 -5.47
C ILE A 83 -4.53 -12.13 -5.47
N PHE A 84 -3.99 -13.31 -5.20
CA PHE A 84 -2.54 -13.53 -5.07
C PHE A 84 -2.00 -14.67 -5.94
N THR A 85 -2.85 -15.42 -6.64
CA THR A 85 -2.41 -16.56 -7.45
C THR A 85 -2.94 -16.45 -8.87
N LYS A 86 -2.11 -16.80 -9.85
CA LYS A 86 -2.54 -16.97 -11.25
C LYS A 86 -2.24 -18.41 -11.64
N GLY A 87 -3.28 -19.23 -11.84
CA GLY A 87 -3.11 -20.66 -12.11
C GLY A 87 -2.47 -21.47 -10.97
N GLY A 88 -2.76 -21.12 -9.71
CA GLY A 88 -2.25 -21.84 -8.53
C GLY A 88 -0.83 -21.48 -8.08
N LYS A 89 -0.14 -20.59 -8.80
CA LYS A 89 1.17 -20.05 -8.39
C LYS A 89 1.02 -18.62 -7.89
N LEU A 90 1.70 -18.30 -6.79
CA LEU A 90 1.75 -16.95 -6.23
C LEU A 90 2.27 -15.99 -7.32
N SER A 91 1.42 -15.07 -7.80
CA SER A 91 1.77 -14.17 -8.91
C SER A 91 2.49 -12.90 -8.42
N LEU A 92 3.11 -12.96 -7.23
CA LEU A 92 4.10 -11.97 -6.81
C LEU A 92 5.36 -12.20 -7.64
N ASN A 93 5.33 -11.73 -8.88
CA ASN A 93 6.45 -11.78 -9.80
C ASN A 93 7.60 -10.82 -9.39
N ILE A 94 7.84 -10.65 -8.09
CA ILE A 94 8.89 -9.80 -7.53
C ILE A 94 10.28 -10.43 -7.76
N PHE A 95 10.35 -11.75 -7.95
CA PHE A 95 11.61 -12.48 -8.14
C PHE A 95 11.84 -13.06 -9.55
N SER A 96 10.93 -12.84 -10.50
CA SER A 96 11.07 -13.37 -11.87
C SER A 96 11.65 -12.33 -12.82
N GLN A 97 12.78 -11.74 -12.47
CA GLN A 97 13.71 -11.24 -13.48
C GLN A 97 14.69 -12.38 -13.73
N LYS A 98 14.35 -13.26 -14.68
CA LYS A 98 15.37 -14.13 -15.28
C LYS A 98 16.37 -13.18 -15.94
N LEU A 99 17.54 -13.03 -15.32
CA LEU A 99 18.75 -12.58 -15.98
C LEU A 99 18.85 -13.36 -17.29
N LYS A 100 18.71 -12.64 -18.41
CA LYS A 100 19.20 -13.10 -19.70
C LYS A 100 20.69 -12.84 -19.75
#